data_AF-J4WBP3-F1
#
_entry.id   AF-J4WBP3-F1
#
_cell.length_a   1.000
_cell.length_b   1.000
_cell.length_c   1.000
_cell.angle_alpha   90.00
_cell.angle_beta   90.00
_cell.angle_gamma   90.00
#
_symmetry.space_group_name_H-M   'P 1'
#
loop_
_entity.id
_entity.type
_entity.pdbx_description
1 polymer ?
#
loop_
_entity_poly.entity_id
_entity_poly.type
_entity_poly.pdbx_seq_one_letter_code
_entity_poly.pdbx_strand_id
1 'polypeptide(L)' 'MEDINYRKMMGEYILYYKDKIIGGVYDDRLLIKQTDKAKEMIRDVVYELPYTKKKNKN' A
#
# COMPACT_ATOMS: atom_id res chain seq x y z
N MET A 1 8.18 -12.57 13.86
CA MET A 1 8.24 -11.37 12.98
C MET A 1 9.07 -11.61 11.72
N GLU A 2 9.73 -12.76 11.56
CA GLU A 2 10.62 -13.07 10.41
C GLU A 2 9.93 -13.03 9.03
N ASP A 3 8.61 -13.23 8.99
CA ASP A 3 7.84 -13.20 7.74
C ASP A 3 7.43 -11.78 7.30
N ILE A 4 7.65 -10.74 8.10
CA ILE A 4 7.29 -9.35 7.78
C ILE A 4 8.55 -8.58 7.41
N ASN A 5 8.56 -8.02 6.19
CA ASN A 5 9.67 -7.21 5.70
C ASN A 5 9.15 -5.96 5.00
N TYR A 6 10.03 -4.97 4.78
CA TYR A 6 9.69 -3.75 4.06
C TYR A 6 10.82 -3.30 3.14
N ARG A 7 10.46 -2.53 2.12
CA ARG A 7 11.42 -1.89 1.22
C ARG A 7 11.10 -0.41 1.05
N LYS A 8 12.12 0.45 1.24
CA LYS A 8 11.98 1.87 0.97
C LYS A 8 12.02 2.13 -0.55
N MET A 9 11.01 2.81 -1.09
CA MET A 9 10.91 3.21 -2.51
C MET A 9 10.29 4.60 -2.62
N MET A 10 10.88 5.48 -3.45
CA MET A 10 10.41 6.87 -3.67
C MET A 10 10.18 7.71 -2.40
N GLY A 11 10.91 7.42 -1.32
CA GLY A 11 10.79 8.13 -0.03
C GLY A 11 9.90 7.42 1.00
N GLU A 12 9.19 6.38 0.57
CA GLU A 12 8.14 5.70 1.33
C GLU A 12 8.37 4.20 1.42
N TYR A 13 7.42 3.41 1.96
CA TYR A 13 7.64 2.00 2.28
C TYR A 13 6.60 1.07 1.64
N ILE A 14 7.08 0.03 0.97
CA ILE A 14 6.28 -1.12 0.56
C ILE A 14 6.40 -2.20 1.64
N LEU A 15 5.28 -2.80 2.01
CA LEU A 15 5.18 -3.84 3.03
C LEU A 15 5.03 -5.22 2.40
N TYR A 16 5.78 -6.18 2.94
CA TYR A 16 5.82 -7.57 2.49
C TYR A 16 5.46 -8.51 3.64
N TYR A 17 4.72 -9.57 3.30
CA TYR A 17 4.56 -10.76 4.13
C TYR A 17 4.90 -12.00 3.32
N LYS A 18 5.84 -12.82 3.79
CA LYS A 18 6.34 -14.02 3.07
C LYS A 18 6.71 -13.70 1.62
N ASP A 19 7.51 -12.65 1.45
CA ASP A 19 7.98 -12.11 0.16
C ASP A 19 6.87 -11.60 -0.79
N LYS A 20 5.62 -11.55 -0.35
CA LYS A 20 4.50 -11.01 -1.13
C LYS A 20 4.15 -9.60 -0.68
N ILE A 21 3.97 -8.70 -1.65
CA ILE A 21 3.46 -7.35 -1.37
C ILE A 21 2.05 -7.45 -0.80
N ILE A 22 1.87 -6.91 0.40
CA ILE A 22 0.58 -6.81 1.07
C ILE A 22 0.02 -5.38 1.07
N GLY A 23 0.88 -4.37 0.90
CA GLY A 23 0.49 -2.97 0.94
C GLY A 23 1.69 -2.04 0.99
N GLY A 24 1.47 -0.82 1.47
CA GLY A 24 2.52 0.18 1.69
C GLY A 24 2.01 1.37 2.48
N VAL A 25 2.95 2.19 2.95
CA VAL A 25 2.68 3.46 3.62
C VAL A 25 2.95 4.58 2.61
N TYR A 26 1.95 5.41 2.33
CA TYR A 26 1.98 6.48 1.33
C TYR A 26 1.33 7.76 1.89
N ASP A 27 2.02 8.89 1.92
CA ASP A 27 1.53 10.16 2.47
C ASP A 27 0.85 9.98 3.85
N ASP A 28 1.52 9.31 4.79
CA ASP A 28 1.00 8.93 6.13
C ASP A 28 -0.27 8.05 6.13
N ARG A 29 -0.63 7.44 4.99
CA ARG A 29 -1.74 6.49 4.85
C ARG A 29 -1.23 5.07 4.69
N LEU A 30 -1.93 4.10 5.28
CA LEU A 30 -1.71 2.67 5.01
C LEU A 30 -2.63 2.23 3.86
N LEU A 31 -2.06 1.86 2.72
CA LEU A 31 -2.80 1.27 1.61
C LEU A 31 -2.56 -0.24 1.54
N ILE A 32 -3.64 -1.00 1.47
CA ILE A 32 -3.61 -2.46 1.37
C ILE A 32 -3.84 -2.87 -0.07
N LYS A 33 -3.13 -3.92 -0.53
CA LYS A 33 -3.36 -4.49 -1.85
C LYS A 33 -4.82 -4.93 -1.99
N GLN A 34 -5.48 -4.43 -3.03
CA GLN A 34 -6.86 -4.83 -3.35
C GLN A 34 -6.89 -6.31 -3.73
N THR A 35 -7.34 -7.15 -2.79
CA THR A 35 -7.60 -8.58 -2.96
C THR A 35 -9.00 -8.87 -2.44
N ASP A 36 -9.62 -9.95 -2.89
CA ASP A 36 -10.98 -10.28 -2.44
C ASP A 36 -11.02 -10.55 -0.93
N LYS A 37 -9.96 -11.16 -0.38
CA LYS A 37 -9.82 -11.33 1.07
C LYS A 37 -9.73 -10.00 1.81
N ALA A 38 -8.99 -9.02 1.29
CA ALA A 38 -8.94 -7.69 1.90
C ALA A 38 -10.30 -6.99 1.89
N LYS A 39 -11.09 -7.16 0.82
CA LYS A 39 -12.45 -6.61 0.73
C LYS A 39 -13.42 -7.25 1.74
N GLU A 40 -13.28 -8.54 2.01
CA GLU A 40 -14.06 -9.24 3.04
C GLU A 40 -13.70 -8.79 4.46
N MET A 41 -12.43 -8.42 4.69
CA MET A 41 -11.91 -8.09 6.02
C MET A 41 -12.10 -6.62 6.42
N ILE A 42 -12.16 -5.70 5.45
CA ILE A 42 -12.27 -4.26 5.71
C ILE A 42 -13.75 -3.87 5.62
N ARG A 43 -14.30 -3.38 6.73
CA ARG A 43 -15.62 -2.75 6.76
C ARG A 43 -15.47 -1.37 6.09
N ASP A 44 -16.28 -1.10 5.07
CA ASP A 44 -16.29 0.16 4.31
C ASP A 44 -15.02 0.41 3.48
N VAL A 45 -14.77 -0.46 2.49
CA VAL A 45 -13.61 -0.35 1.58
C VAL A 45 -13.62 0.99 0.82
N VAL A 46 -12.57 1.79 1.02
CA VAL A 46 -12.28 3.00 0.25
C VAL A 46 -11.08 2.74 -0.66
N TYR A 47 -11.19 3.15 -1.92
CA TYR A 47 -10.11 3.03 -2.91
C TYR A 47 -9.42 4.37 -3.12
N GLU A 48 -8.13 4.40 -2.91
CA GLU A 48 -7.29 5.58 -3.12
C GLU A 48 -6.04 5.22 -3.92
N LEU A 49 -5.52 6.20 -4.67
CA LEU A 49 -4.24 6.05 -5.34
C LEU A 49 -3.10 6.28 -4.34
N PRO A 50 -1.99 5.52 -4.42
CA PRO A 50 -0.80 5.74 -3.61
C PRO A 50 -0.24 7.15 -3.74
N TYR A 51 -0.24 7.67 -4.97
CA TYR A 51 0.17 9.04 -5.26
C TYR A 51 -0.93 9.74 -6.04
N THR A 52 -1.21 11.01 -5.70
CA THR A 52 -1.92 11.89 -6.64
C THR A 52 -1.07 12.02 -7.89
N LYS A 53 -1.64 11.78 -9.09
CA LYS A 53 -0.93 12.02 -10.35
C LYS A 53 -0.32 13.42 -10.31
N LYS A 54 1.01 13.54 -10.34
CA LYS A 54 1.67 14.82 -10.60
C LYS A 54 1.09 15.33 -11.92
N LYS A 55 0.30 16.40 -11.87
CA LYS A 55 0.02 17.18 -13.07
C LYS A 55 1.37 17.73 -13.52
N ASN A 56 1.87 17.28 -14.67
CA ASN A 56 3.00 17.95 -15.30
C ASN A 56 2.58 19.41 -15.50
N LYS A 57 3.23 20.34 -14.80
CA LYS A 57 3.16 21.76 -15.14
C LYS A 57 3.93 21.92 -16.45
N ASN A 58 3.19 21.98 -17.56
CA ASN A 58 3.66 22.72 -18.74
C ASN A 58 3.30 24.19 -18.54
#